data_AF-A0A7C7RS39-F1
#
_entry.id   AF-A0A7C7RS39-F1
#
_cell.length_a   1.000
_cell.length_b   1.000
_cell.length_c   1.000
_cell.angle_alpha   90.00
_cell.angle_beta   90.00
_cell.angle_gamma   90.00
#
_symmetry.space_group_name_H-M   'P 1'
#
loop_
_entity.id
_entity.type
_entity.pdbx_description
1 polymer ?
#
loop_
_entity_poly.entity_id
_entity_poly.type
_entity_poly.pdbx_seq_one_letter_code
_entity_poly.pdbx_strand_id
1 'polypeptide(L)'
;MQKPDFLDYLVLAALAVLAFLVGPALAGRALSPYEEGRPVLLTADLLAERRYLETARSALQVATRADRILEEADRQAGQGVTAWRQADGLQGVLGELDATAQILENAAPPPRFSGLHQAVVEAVTLYRAATAEALAFYGDLNHDHWTAVRQARQDGAEAVAALTETVGQLTLPVGPPETHREPAGEGGGEGRSGELEELEELETLP
;
A
#
# COMPACT_ATOMS: atom_id res chain seq x y z
N MET A 1 48.15 -3.94 -35.10
CA MET A 1 47.05 -4.70 -34.47
C MET A 1 47.57 -6.11 -34.19
N GLN A 2 47.96 -6.39 -32.96
CA GLN A 2 48.33 -7.75 -32.54
C GLN A 2 47.06 -8.62 -32.55
N LYS A 3 47.14 -9.80 -33.15
CA LYS A 3 46.08 -10.80 -33.04
C LYS A 3 46.11 -11.35 -31.62
N PRO A 4 44.96 -11.43 -30.93
CA PRO A 4 44.91 -12.05 -29.61
C PRO A 4 45.38 -13.51 -29.73
N ASP A 5 46.30 -13.89 -28.86
CA ASP A 5 46.86 -15.23 -28.83
C ASP A 5 45.87 -16.19 -28.17
N PHE A 6 46.06 -17.50 -28.38
CA PHE A 6 45.19 -18.53 -27.79
C PHE A 6 45.04 -18.38 -26.26
N LEU A 7 46.08 -17.87 -25.60
CA LEU A 7 46.11 -17.60 -24.17
C LEU A 7 45.14 -16.47 -23.77
N ASP A 8 44.97 -15.44 -24.61
CA ASP A 8 44.02 -14.35 -24.39
C ASP A 8 42.57 -14.86 -24.46
N TYR A 9 42.28 -15.76 -25.40
CA TYR A 9 40.96 -16.40 -25.51
C TYR A 9 40.65 -17.29 -24.30
N LEU A 10 41.65 -18.01 -23.78
CA LEU A 10 41.50 -18.87 -22.62
C LEU A 10 41.24 -18.05 -21.34
N VAL A 11 41.94 -16.93 -21.19
CA VAL A 11 41.74 -15.98 -20.08
C VAL A 11 40.37 -15.31 -20.18
N LEU A 12 39.94 -14.90 -21.37
CA LEU A 12 38.60 -14.33 -21.60
C LEU A 12 37.49 -15.34 -21.32
N ALA A 13 37.65 -16.59 -21.74
CA ALA A 13 36.70 -17.66 -21.44
C ALA A 13 36.63 -17.95 -19.94
N ALA A 14 37.77 -18.01 -19.25
CA ALA A 14 37.83 -18.18 -17.81
C ALA A 14 37.17 -17.01 -17.07
N LEU A 15 37.41 -15.77 -17.50
CA LEU A 15 36.76 -14.57 -16.95
C LEU A 15 35.25 -14.56 -17.22
N ALA A 16 34.80 -15.01 -18.39
CA ALA A 16 33.38 -15.10 -18.72
C ALA A 16 32.67 -16.16 -17.85
N VAL A 17 33.30 -17.33 -17.65
CA VAL A 17 32.78 -18.37 -16.74
C VAL A 17 32.77 -17.88 -15.29
N LEU A 18 33.82 -17.19 -14.85
CA LEU A 18 33.88 -16.59 -13.52
C LEU A 18 32.80 -15.51 -13.35
N ALA A 19 32.59 -14.64 -14.34
CA ALA A 19 31.54 -13.63 -14.33
C ALA A 19 30.14 -14.27 -14.35
N PHE A 20 29.96 -15.40 -15.05
CA PHE A 20 28.70 -16.13 -15.07
C PHE A 20 28.41 -16.85 -13.74
N LEU A 21 29.43 -17.31 -13.03
CA LEU A 21 29.29 -17.95 -11.71
C LEU A 21 29.14 -16.94 -10.56
N VAL A 22 29.90 -15.84 -10.61
CA VAL A 22 29.94 -14.83 -9.53
C VAL A 22 28.89 -13.73 -9.74
N GLY A 23 28.52 -13.43 -10.99
CA GLY A 23 27.53 -12.42 -11.35
C GLY A 23 26.18 -12.63 -10.66
N PRO A 24 25.58 -13.84 -10.69
CA PRO A 24 24.35 -14.14 -9.96
C PRO A 24 24.49 -14.02 -8.45
N ALA A 25 25.66 -14.36 -7.88
CA ALA A 25 25.91 -14.26 -6.44
C ALA A 25 26.06 -12.80 -5.97
N LEU A 26 26.66 -11.93 -6.78
CA LEU A 26 26.76 -10.49 -6.51
C LEU A 26 25.43 -9.76 -6.79
N ALA A 27 24.73 -10.13 -7.86
CA ALA A 27 23.38 -9.61 -8.15
C ALA A 27 22.38 -10.01 -7.06
N GLY A 28 22.45 -11.26 -6.58
CA GLY A 28 21.62 -11.75 -5.47
C GLY A 28 21.92 -11.07 -4.14
N ARG A 29 23.20 -10.74 -3.85
CA ARG A 29 23.58 -10.00 -2.64
C ARG A 29 23.23 -8.52 -2.66
N ALA A 30 23.14 -7.89 -3.83
CA ALA A 30 22.67 -6.51 -3.94
C ALA A 30 21.14 -6.37 -3.78
N LEU A 31 20.40 -7.49 -3.89
CA LEU A 31 18.93 -7.51 -3.87
C LEU A 31 18.31 -7.93 -2.52
N SER A 32 19.11 -8.39 -1.54
CA SER A 32 18.59 -8.65 -0.19
C SER A 32 19.10 -7.60 0.80
N PRO A 33 18.30 -6.58 1.17
CA PRO A 33 18.63 -5.74 2.30
C PRO A 33 18.65 -6.60 3.57
N TYR A 34 19.74 -6.49 4.34
CA TYR A 34 19.84 -7.06 5.66
C TYR A 34 19.23 -6.07 6.66
N GLU A 35 18.10 -6.42 7.27
CA GLU A 35 17.67 -5.81 8.52
C GLU A 35 18.13 -6.71 9.67
N GLU A 36 18.77 -6.12 10.68
CA GLU A 36 19.19 -6.78 11.93
C GLU A 36 20.05 -8.06 11.76
N GLY A 37 20.86 -8.12 10.71
CA GLY A 37 21.82 -9.22 10.50
C GLY A 37 21.21 -10.53 10.01
N ARG A 38 19.93 -10.54 9.58
CA ARG A 38 19.28 -11.71 8.98
C ARG A 38 18.96 -11.46 7.50
N PRO A 39 19.21 -12.43 6.60
CA PRO A 39 18.81 -12.29 5.20
C PRO A 39 17.29 -12.35 5.10
N VAL A 40 16.66 -11.21 4.81
CA VAL A 40 15.22 -11.16 4.49
C VAL A 40 15.05 -11.70 3.08
N LEU A 41 14.36 -12.82 2.93
CA LEU A 41 13.86 -13.26 1.63
C LEU A 41 12.73 -12.30 1.24
N LEU A 42 13.07 -11.19 0.59
CA LEU A 42 12.09 -10.37 -0.10
C LEU A 42 11.58 -11.20 -1.28
N THR A 43 10.49 -11.94 -1.05
CA THR A 43 9.72 -12.51 -2.15
C THR A 43 9.23 -11.36 -3.03
N ALA A 44 9.02 -11.62 -4.33
CA ALA A 44 8.47 -10.64 -5.25
C ALA A 44 7.14 -10.07 -4.71
N ASP A 45 6.38 -10.88 -3.99
CA ASP A 45 5.13 -10.52 -3.32
C ASP A 45 5.34 -9.48 -2.21
N LEU A 46 6.31 -9.68 -1.31
CA LEU A 46 6.63 -8.72 -0.25
C LEU A 46 7.11 -7.38 -0.82
N LEU A 47 7.86 -7.41 -1.93
CA LEU A 47 8.29 -6.19 -2.61
C LEU A 47 7.12 -5.46 -3.28
N ALA A 48 6.22 -6.19 -3.93
CA ALA A 48 4.99 -5.64 -4.51
C ALA A 48 4.11 -4.99 -3.44
N GLU A 49 3.98 -5.65 -2.30
CA GLU A 49 3.26 -5.16 -1.14
C GLU A 49 3.87 -3.91 -0.51
N ARG A 50 5.20 -3.88 -0.36
CA ARG A 50 5.90 -2.68 0.12
C ARG A 50 5.66 -1.50 -0.81
N ARG A 51 5.87 -1.70 -2.11
CA ARG A 51 5.69 -0.68 -3.13
C ARG A 51 4.25 -0.17 -3.17
N TYR A 52 3.29 -1.08 -3.00
CA TYR A 52 1.89 -0.72 -2.91
C TYR A 52 1.59 0.13 -1.67
N LEU A 53 2.07 -0.25 -0.48
CA LEU A 53 1.88 0.54 0.73
C LEU A 53 2.51 1.93 0.63
N GLU A 54 3.69 2.06 0.01
CA GLU A 54 4.31 3.35 -0.28
C GLU A 54 3.43 4.20 -1.21
N THR A 55 2.83 3.59 -2.24
CA THR A 55 1.89 4.25 -3.14
C THR A 55 0.63 4.72 -2.40
N ALA A 56 0.04 3.85 -1.57
CA ALA A 56 -1.14 4.17 -0.76
C ALA A 56 -0.87 5.31 0.24
N ARG A 57 0.29 5.30 0.91
CA ARG A 57 0.72 6.39 1.81
C ARG A 57 0.83 7.70 1.06
N SER A 58 1.48 7.69 -0.11
CA SER A 58 1.61 8.88 -0.94
C SER A 58 0.24 9.42 -1.35
N ALA A 59 -0.69 8.55 -1.75
CA ALA A 59 -2.04 8.95 -2.14
C ALA A 59 -2.82 9.58 -0.96
N LEU A 60 -2.77 8.97 0.22
CA LEU A 60 -3.42 9.48 1.42
C LEU A 60 -2.82 10.80 1.91
N GLN A 61 -1.51 11.02 1.70
CA GLN A 61 -0.87 12.31 1.96
C GLN A 61 -1.41 13.42 1.05
N VAL A 62 -1.65 13.13 -0.23
CA VAL A 62 -2.27 14.09 -1.16
C VAL A 62 -3.71 14.39 -0.75
N ALA A 63 -4.51 13.37 -0.41
CA ALA A 63 -5.88 13.57 0.09
C ALA A 63 -5.92 14.41 1.39
N THR A 64 -5.02 14.13 2.34
CA THR A 64 -4.89 14.90 3.58
C THR A 64 -4.49 16.36 3.31
N ARG A 65 -3.63 16.60 2.32
CA ARG A 65 -3.25 17.96 1.91
C ARG A 65 -4.43 18.69 1.27
N ALA A 66 -5.19 18.01 0.40
CA ALA A 66 -6.39 18.55 -0.21
C ALA A 66 -7.41 18.97 0.86
N ASP A 67 -7.63 18.13 1.88
CA ASP A 67 -8.52 18.47 2.98
C ASP A 67 -8.15 19.78 3.68
N ARG A 68 -6.86 19.96 4.00
CA ARG A 68 -6.37 21.18 4.66
C ARG A 68 -6.52 22.41 3.77
N ILE A 69 -6.25 22.28 2.46
CA ILE A 69 -6.41 23.39 1.51
C ILE A 69 -7.89 23.77 1.40
N LEU A 70 -8.79 22.79 1.32
CA LEU A 70 -10.22 23.03 1.27
C LEU A 70 -10.74 23.65 2.58
N GLU A 71 -10.19 23.26 3.73
CA GLU A 71 -10.53 23.90 5.01
C GLU A 71 -10.12 25.36 5.06
N GLU A 72 -8.90 25.67 4.63
CA GLU A 72 -8.43 27.04 4.57
C GLU A 72 -9.24 27.85 3.56
N ALA A 73 -9.64 27.22 2.45
CA ALA A 73 -10.48 27.84 1.44
C ALA A 73 -11.88 28.15 1.97
N ASP A 74 -12.55 27.21 2.65
CA ASP A 74 -13.87 27.42 3.27
C ASP A 74 -13.82 28.51 4.36
N ARG A 75 -12.77 28.53 5.21
CA ARG A 75 -12.59 29.56 6.24
C ARG A 75 -12.49 30.99 5.68
N GLN A 76 -11.96 31.10 4.47
CA GLN A 76 -11.72 32.38 3.79
C GLN A 76 -12.81 32.71 2.74
N ALA A 77 -13.66 31.74 2.39
CA ALA A 77 -14.80 31.94 1.49
C ALA A 77 -15.73 33.00 2.12
N GLY A 78 -15.78 34.19 1.49
CA GLY A 78 -16.52 35.35 2.01
C GLY A 78 -15.66 36.51 2.52
N GLN A 79 -14.33 36.35 2.60
CA GLN A 79 -13.41 37.42 3.04
C GLN A 79 -12.81 38.26 1.88
N GLY A 80 -13.22 38.00 0.63
CA GLY A 80 -13.08 38.90 -0.53
C GLY A 80 -11.68 39.17 -1.11
N VAL A 81 -10.58 38.90 -0.40
CA VAL A 81 -9.24 39.41 -0.79
C VAL A 81 -8.23 38.33 -1.22
N THR A 82 -8.55 37.03 -1.10
CA THR A 82 -7.60 35.94 -1.40
C THR A 82 -8.01 34.96 -2.51
N ALA A 83 -9.13 35.21 -3.21
CA ALA A 83 -9.72 34.26 -4.17
C ALA A 83 -8.73 33.71 -5.22
N TRP A 84 -7.89 34.56 -5.82
CA TRP A 84 -6.91 34.13 -6.82
C TRP A 84 -5.84 33.18 -6.26
N ARG A 85 -5.31 33.45 -5.07
CA ARG A 85 -4.31 32.59 -4.43
C ARG A 85 -4.91 31.25 -4.03
N GLN A 86 -6.18 31.26 -3.63
CA GLN A 86 -6.90 30.05 -3.27
C GLN A 86 -7.20 29.19 -4.48
N ALA A 87 -7.68 29.79 -5.57
CA ALA A 87 -7.91 29.10 -6.83
C ALA A 87 -6.63 28.46 -7.36
N ASP A 88 -5.49 29.16 -7.30
CA ASP A 88 -4.19 28.60 -7.69
C ASP A 88 -3.78 27.39 -6.82
N GLY A 89 -3.95 27.51 -5.49
CA GLY A 89 -3.69 26.39 -4.56
C GLY A 89 -4.60 25.18 -4.79
N LEU A 90 -5.89 25.42 -5.06
CA LEU A 90 -6.87 24.39 -5.38
C LEU A 90 -6.58 23.73 -6.73
N GLN A 91 -6.17 24.51 -7.73
CA GLN A 91 -5.79 23.99 -9.03
C GLN A 91 -4.52 23.12 -8.94
N GLY A 92 -3.55 23.53 -8.14
CA GLY A 92 -2.35 22.75 -7.86
C GLY A 92 -2.68 21.40 -7.23
N VAL A 93 -3.49 21.39 -6.16
CA VAL A 93 -3.84 20.13 -5.48
C VAL A 93 -4.79 19.26 -6.31
N LEU A 94 -5.67 19.84 -7.14
CA LEU A 94 -6.48 19.07 -8.08
C LEU A 94 -5.59 18.32 -9.08
N GLY A 95 -4.55 18.97 -9.61
CA GLY A 95 -3.57 18.32 -10.48
C GLY A 95 -2.80 17.18 -9.79
N GLU A 96 -2.44 17.35 -8.51
CA GLU A 96 -1.84 16.27 -7.71
C GLU A 96 -2.81 15.10 -7.50
N LEU A 97 -4.10 15.38 -7.25
CA LEU A 97 -5.15 14.36 -7.09
C LEU A 97 -5.41 13.62 -8.41
N ASP A 98 -5.46 14.32 -9.55
CA ASP A 98 -5.60 13.72 -10.88
C ASP A 98 -4.43 12.76 -11.19
N ALA A 99 -3.20 13.21 -10.94
CA ALA A 99 -2.01 12.38 -11.14
C ALA A 99 -2.01 11.17 -10.20
N THR A 100 -2.42 11.35 -8.95
CA THR A 100 -2.54 10.27 -7.96
C THR A 100 -3.61 9.25 -8.37
N ALA A 101 -4.77 9.71 -8.84
CA ALA A 101 -5.83 8.84 -9.33
C ALA A 101 -5.34 7.99 -10.52
N GLN A 102 -4.59 8.59 -11.45
CA GLN A 102 -4.01 7.87 -12.57
C GLN A 102 -2.97 6.82 -12.13
N ILE A 103 -2.18 7.12 -11.11
CA ILE A 103 -1.23 6.16 -10.52
C ILE A 103 -1.99 4.98 -9.91
N LEU A 104 -3.07 5.25 -9.17
CA LEU A 104 -3.89 4.22 -8.53
C LEU A 104 -4.62 3.35 -9.55
N GLU A 105 -5.16 3.93 -10.62
CA GLU A 105 -5.82 3.19 -11.71
C GLU A 105 -4.87 2.18 -12.38
N ASN A 106 -3.61 2.58 -12.55
CA ASN A 106 -2.57 1.73 -13.14
C ASN A 106 -1.88 0.83 -12.10
N ALA A 107 -2.22 0.95 -10.81
CA ALA A 107 -1.63 0.12 -9.78
C ALA A 107 -2.20 -1.30 -9.88
N ALA A 108 -1.33 -2.30 -9.74
CA ALA A 108 -1.73 -3.69 -9.53
C ALA A 108 -1.67 -3.99 -8.03
N PRO A 109 -2.75 -3.79 -7.26
CA PRO A 109 -2.74 -4.05 -5.84
C PRO A 109 -2.56 -5.55 -5.58
N PRO A 110 -1.71 -5.95 -4.62
CA PRO A 110 -1.70 -7.33 -4.13
C PRO A 110 -3.09 -7.73 -3.63
N PRO A 111 -3.52 -9.01 -3.80
CA PRO A 111 -4.88 -9.44 -3.45
C PRO A 111 -5.30 -9.08 -2.02
N ARG A 112 -4.38 -9.20 -1.05
CA ARG A 112 -4.64 -8.86 0.35
C ARG A 112 -4.97 -7.39 0.59
N PHE A 113 -4.62 -6.50 -0.34
CA PHE A 113 -4.83 -5.06 -0.26
C PHE A 113 -5.93 -4.57 -1.19
N SER A 114 -6.72 -5.45 -1.82
CA SER A 114 -7.80 -5.03 -2.72
C SER A 114 -8.82 -4.11 -2.02
N GLY A 115 -9.22 -4.42 -0.78
CA GLY A 115 -10.15 -3.58 -0.02
C GLY A 115 -9.54 -2.23 0.36
N LEU A 116 -8.27 -2.23 0.79
CA LEU A 116 -7.53 -1.00 1.06
C LEU A 116 -7.39 -0.13 -0.21
N HIS A 117 -7.14 -0.77 -1.36
CA HIS A 117 -7.03 -0.10 -2.64
C HIS A 117 -8.32 0.63 -3.02
N GLN A 118 -9.45 -0.08 -2.92
CA GLN A 118 -10.75 0.53 -3.18
C GLN A 118 -10.99 1.73 -2.27
N ALA A 119 -10.73 1.60 -0.96
CA ALA A 119 -10.94 2.70 -0.01
C ALA A 119 -10.01 3.91 -0.28
N VAL A 120 -8.76 3.68 -0.70
CA VAL A 120 -7.83 4.76 -1.09
C VAL A 120 -8.29 5.45 -2.39
N VAL A 121 -8.77 4.68 -3.38
CA VAL A 121 -9.33 5.23 -4.62
C VAL A 121 -10.57 6.07 -4.34
N GLU A 122 -11.47 5.58 -3.49
CA GLU A 122 -12.67 6.30 -3.07
C GLU A 122 -12.31 7.63 -2.37
N ALA A 123 -11.35 7.60 -1.45
CA ALA A 123 -10.87 8.81 -0.77
C ALA A 123 -10.28 9.84 -1.75
N VAL A 124 -9.39 9.42 -2.65
CA VAL A 124 -8.79 10.33 -3.65
C VAL A 124 -9.87 10.89 -4.59
N THR A 125 -10.83 10.07 -5.01
CA THR A 125 -11.93 10.48 -5.89
C THR A 125 -12.84 11.50 -5.21
N LEU A 126 -13.16 11.29 -3.94
CA LEU A 126 -13.96 12.21 -3.12
C LEU A 126 -13.28 13.58 -3.03
N TYR A 127 -11.99 13.62 -2.67
CA TYR A 127 -11.25 14.87 -2.55
C TYR A 127 -11.02 15.56 -3.90
N ARG A 128 -10.89 14.78 -4.99
CA ARG A 128 -10.85 15.33 -6.35
C ARG A 128 -12.15 16.03 -6.70
N ALA A 129 -13.30 15.40 -6.46
CA ALA A 129 -14.60 15.99 -6.69
C ALA A 129 -14.80 17.25 -5.84
N ALA A 130 -14.50 17.19 -4.53
CA ALA A 130 -14.58 18.34 -3.64
C ALA A 130 -13.68 19.51 -4.10
N THR A 131 -12.47 19.22 -4.57
CA THR A 131 -11.57 20.27 -5.08
C THR A 131 -12.09 20.89 -6.37
N ALA A 132 -12.69 20.10 -7.26
CA ALA A 132 -13.33 20.62 -8.47
C ALA A 132 -14.54 21.51 -8.15
N GLU A 133 -15.38 21.11 -7.19
CA GLU A 133 -16.51 21.93 -6.70
C GLU A 133 -16.01 23.25 -6.08
N ALA A 134 -14.95 23.21 -5.28
CA ALA A 134 -14.35 24.42 -4.70
C ALA A 134 -13.83 25.37 -5.80
N LEU A 135 -13.26 24.85 -6.88
CA LEU A 135 -12.85 25.67 -8.03
C LEU A 135 -14.06 26.24 -8.80
N ALA A 136 -15.13 25.45 -8.95
CA ALA A 136 -16.36 25.90 -9.60
C ALA A 136 -16.97 27.10 -8.88
N PHE A 137 -16.97 27.10 -7.54
CA PHE A 137 -17.35 28.27 -6.74
C PHE A 137 -16.59 29.54 -7.13
N TYR A 138 -15.27 29.47 -7.37
CA TYR A 138 -14.52 30.67 -7.78
C TYR A 138 -14.81 31.11 -9.22
N GLY A 139 -15.43 30.24 -10.03
CA GLY A 139 -15.87 30.53 -11.38
C GLY A 139 -17.21 31.27 -11.44
N ASP A 140 -18.18 30.89 -10.61
CA ASP A 140 -19.56 31.41 -10.68
C ASP A 140 -20.11 32.03 -9.38
N LEU A 141 -19.38 31.90 -8.27
CA LEU A 141 -19.74 32.35 -6.92
C LEU A 141 -21.02 31.70 -6.35
N ASN A 142 -21.42 30.54 -6.87
CA ASN A 142 -22.56 29.80 -6.37
C ASN A 142 -22.22 29.05 -5.06
N HIS A 143 -22.92 29.41 -3.99
CA HIS A 143 -22.68 28.85 -2.64
C HIS A 143 -23.10 27.37 -2.51
N ASP A 144 -23.87 26.83 -3.45
CA ASP A 144 -24.21 25.41 -3.49
C ASP A 144 -22.94 24.54 -3.61
N HIS A 145 -21.92 25.02 -4.34
CA HIS A 145 -20.62 24.36 -4.46
C HIS A 145 -19.96 24.17 -3.08
N TRP A 146 -19.92 25.19 -2.21
CA TRP A 146 -19.35 25.06 -0.87
C TRP A 146 -20.15 24.11 0.03
N THR A 147 -21.45 24.00 -0.18
CA THR A 147 -22.27 23.03 0.54
C THR A 147 -21.85 21.60 0.19
N ALA A 148 -21.64 21.31 -1.10
CA ALA A 148 -21.11 20.02 -1.55
C ALA A 148 -19.70 19.75 -1.03
N VAL A 149 -18.82 20.77 -1.01
CA VAL A 149 -17.45 20.63 -0.48
C VAL A 149 -17.47 20.28 1.01
N ARG A 150 -18.28 20.97 1.83
CA ARG A 150 -18.36 20.68 3.26
C ARG A 150 -18.90 19.28 3.53
N GLN A 151 -19.91 18.85 2.79
CA GLN A 151 -20.44 17.49 2.89
C GLN A 151 -19.35 16.45 2.55
N ALA A 152 -18.66 16.61 1.42
CA ALA A 152 -17.60 15.70 1.01
C ALA A 152 -16.45 15.65 2.02
N ARG A 153 -16.10 16.78 2.65
CA ARG A 153 -15.08 16.82 3.71
C ARG A 153 -15.53 16.12 4.99
N GLN A 154 -16.78 16.32 5.41
CA GLN A 154 -17.34 15.65 6.58
C GLN A 154 -17.31 14.12 6.39
N ASP A 155 -17.73 13.66 5.20
CA ASP A 155 -17.75 12.23 4.87
C ASP A 155 -16.33 11.65 4.69
N GLY A 156 -15.39 12.46 4.19
CA GLY A 156 -14.04 12.03 3.81
C GLY A 156 -12.98 12.12 4.91
N ALA A 157 -13.08 13.09 5.84
CA ALA A 157 -12.01 13.38 6.79
C ALA A 157 -11.76 12.24 7.77
N GLU A 158 -12.84 11.67 8.33
CA GLU A 158 -12.75 10.52 9.24
C GLU A 158 -12.20 9.27 8.52
N ALA A 159 -12.67 9.03 7.30
CA ALA A 159 -12.22 7.91 6.47
C ALA A 159 -10.73 8.03 6.13
N VAL A 160 -10.26 9.20 5.71
CA VAL A 160 -8.83 9.43 5.39
C VAL A 160 -7.96 9.32 6.62
N ALA A 161 -8.42 9.81 7.78
CA ALA A 161 -7.69 9.66 9.04
C ALA A 161 -7.54 8.16 9.42
N ALA A 162 -8.63 7.40 9.39
CA ALA A 162 -8.63 5.98 9.69
C ALA A 162 -7.77 5.16 8.69
N LEU A 163 -7.84 5.49 7.39
CA LEU A 163 -7.00 4.86 6.36
C LEU A 163 -5.53 5.18 6.57
N THR A 164 -5.19 6.43 6.90
CA THR A 164 -3.81 6.85 7.16
C THR A 164 -3.23 6.12 8.37
N GLU A 165 -4.01 5.99 9.44
CA GLU A 165 -3.64 5.22 10.62
C GLU A 165 -3.45 3.73 10.27
N THR A 166 -4.42 3.13 9.58
CA THR A 166 -4.37 1.72 9.16
C THR A 166 -3.11 1.43 8.34
N VAL A 167 -2.83 2.25 7.32
CA VAL A 167 -1.63 2.09 6.47
C VAL A 167 -0.33 2.37 7.25
N GLY A 168 -0.38 3.20 8.29
CA GLY A 168 0.72 3.43 9.22
C GLY A 168 1.02 2.22 10.11
N GLN A 169 -0.01 1.47 10.52
CA GLN A 169 0.12 0.29 11.38
C GLN A 169 0.48 -1.00 10.62
N LEU A 170 0.25 -1.03 9.29
CA LEU A 170 0.63 -2.17 8.46
C LEU A 170 2.15 -2.32 8.37
N THR A 171 2.68 -3.24 9.16
CA THR A 171 4.05 -3.75 9.08
C THR A 171 4.09 -5.01 8.21
N LEU A 172 5.10 -5.11 7.34
CA LEU A 172 5.32 -6.33 6.56
C LEU A 172 5.90 -7.41 7.48
N PRO A 173 5.50 -8.68 7.35
CA PRO A 173 6.09 -9.74 8.15
C PRO A 173 7.58 -9.86 7.80
N VAL A 174 8.44 -9.48 8.74
CA VAL A 174 9.89 -9.69 8.64
C VAL A 174 10.19 -11.03 9.30
N GLY A 175 10.21 -12.09 8.50
CA GLY A 175 10.52 -13.44 8.98
C GLY A 175 10.46 -14.47 7.85
N PRO A 176 11.15 -15.62 7.98
CA PRO A 176 10.99 -16.71 7.02
C PRO A 176 9.52 -17.12 7.00
N PRO A 177 8.98 -17.55 5.84
CA PRO A 177 7.62 -18.07 5.79
C PRO A 177 7.52 -19.19 6.82
N GLU A 178 6.53 -19.13 7.71
CA GLU A 178 6.20 -20.27 8.55
C GLU A 178 5.84 -21.40 7.60
N THR A 179 6.78 -22.33 7.41
CA THR A 179 6.47 -23.60 6.78
C THR A 179 5.35 -24.19 7.61
N HIS A 180 4.15 -24.29 7.02
CA HIS A 180 3.07 -25.10 7.53
C HIS A 180 3.67 -26.43 7.98
N ARG A 181 3.81 -26.60 9.30
CA ARG A 181 4.19 -27.87 9.88
C ARG A 181 2.93 -28.71 9.77
N GLU A 182 2.87 -29.57 8.75
CA GLU A 182 1.92 -30.67 8.74
C GLU A 182 1.94 -31.33 10.12
N PRO A 183 0.77 -31.63 10.72
CA PRO A 183 0.73 -32.38 11.96
C PRO A 183 1.27 -33.78 11.64
N ALA A 184 2.51 -34.04 12.05
CA ALA A 184 3.08 -35.37 12.04
C ALA A 184 2.20 -36.26 12.94
N GLY A 185 1.40 -37.10 12.30
CA GLY A 185 0.86 -38.29 12.94
C GLY A 185 1.96 -39.30 13.23
N GLU A 186 1.59 -40.30 14.05
CA GLU A 186 2.38 -41.39 14.64
C GLU A 186 3.10 -41.00 15.94
N GLY A 187 2.88 -41.64 17.09
CA GLY A 187 2.13 -42.85 17.41
C GLY A 187 2.82 -43.57 18.58
N GLY A 188 2.03 -43.97 19.59
CA GLY A 188 2.34 -45.11 20.47
C GLY A 188 2.95 -44.82 21.85
N GLY A 189 2.25 -45.23 22.92
CA GLY A 189 2.82 -45.35 24.26
C GLY A 189 1.80 -45.41 25.40
N GLU A 190 1.10 -46.54 25.51
CA GLU A 190 0.10 -46.98 26.52
C GLU A 190 0.22 -46.49 27.97
N GLY A 191 -0.95 -46.35 28.62
CA GLY A 191 -1.06 -46.40 30.08
C GLY A 191 -2.45 -46.21 30.68
N ARG A 192 -3.29 -47.26 30.65
CA ARG A 192 -4.34 -47.64 31.65
C ARG A 192 -5.53 -46.68 31.88
N SER A 193 -6.74 -47.06 31.46
CA SER A 193 -7.73 -47.95 32.13
C SER A 193 -8.66 -47.25 33.12
N GLY A 194 -9.96 -47.35 32.83
CA GLY A 194 -11.11 -46.99 33.67
C GLY A 194 -11.88 -45.82 33.04
N GLU A 195 -13.15 -45.90 32.65
CA GLU A 195 -14.20 -46.90 32.79
C GLU A 195 -15.17 -46.66 31.62
N LEU A 196 -15.66 -47.74 31.01
CA LEU A 196 -16.85 -47.73 30.19
C LEU A 196 -18.03 -48.02 31.12
N GLU A 197 -18.90 -47.04 31.29
CA GLU A 197 -20.34 -47.26 31.46
C GLU A 197 -20.98 -46.38 30.36
N GLU A 198 -21.59 -46.92 29.30
CA GLU A 198 -22.95 -47.50 29.30
C GLU A 198 -23.93 -46.58 30.04
N LEU A 199 -25.04 -46.07 29.53
CA LEU A 199 -25.97 -46.33 28.43
C LEU A 199 -26.82 -45.04 28.34
N GLU A 200 -27.24 -44.60 27.16
CA GLU A 200 -28.64 -44.74 26.71
C GLU A 200 -29.69 -44.13 27.66
N GLU A 201 -30.24 -42.96 27.29
CA GLU A 201 -31.61 -42.44 27.53
C GLU A 201 -31.58 -40.95 27.13
N LEU A 202 -32.11 -40.50 25.98
CA LEU A 202 -33.52 -40.47 25.59
C LEU A 202 -34.44 -40.10 26.75
N GLU A 203 -34.64 -38.80 27.02
CA GLU A 203 -35.98 -38.24 27.27
C GLU A 203 -35.99 -36.70 27.38
N THR A 204 -36.75 -36.09 26.47
CA THR A 204 -37.70 -34.97 26.66
C THR A 204 -37.26 -33.63 27.29
N LEU A 205 -37.33 -32.60 26.43
CA LEU A 205 -37.96 -31.26 26.62
C LEU A 205 -38.86 -31.10 27.87
N PRO A 206 -39.00 -29.88 28.43
CA PRO A 206 -39.11 -28.59 27.72
C PRO A 206 -38.05 -27.52 28.02
#